data_AF-A0A8S2FDR7-F1
#
_entry.id   AF-A0A8S2FDR7-F1
#
_cell.length_a   1.000
_cell.length_b   1.000
_cell.length_c   1.000
_cell.angle_alpha   90.00
_cell.angle_beta   90.00
_cell.angle_gamma   90.00
#
_symmetry.space_group_name_H-M   'P 1'
#
loop_
_entity.id
_entity.type
_entity.pdbx_description
1 polymer ?
#
loop_
_entity_poly.entity_id
_entity_poly.type
_entity_poly.pdbx_seq_one_letter_code
_entity_poly.pdbx_strand_id
1 'polypeptide(L)'
;MTNNLLQQVGITHLYSAPNHPQTNGQVERYNSTTDAKIAALSNQRKTDWDEQLPFVTFNYNVTVHSPTKQIPFEMVFGRSPKSPFDRQSEVVSLEQHPEHITKLKQYISSLDSEAKKNIIKTQQQSKKRYDLHESNPVYNLGDLVLVKTINNRRKFDVRHEGPFKIAQRLADKTYIVQHIKKPTLTKQITIDSIIPIFERLNIS
;
A
#
# COMPACT_ATOMS: atom_id res chain seq x y z
N MET A 1 26.84 -4.04 -1.93
CA MET A 1 26.80 -5.47 -2.29
C MET A 1 25.57 -5.86 -3.11
N THR A 2 24.38 -5.30 -2.87
CA THR A 2 23.14 -5.71 -3.56
C THR A 2 23.08 -5.40 -5.07
N ASN A 3 23.58 -4.24 -5.53
CA ASN A 3 23.50 -3.88 -6.96
C ASN A 3 24.28 -4.82 -7.90
N ASN A 4 25.37 -5.43 -7.42
CA ASN A 4 26.18 -6.34 -8.24
C ASN A 4 25.43 -7.66 -8.49
N LEU A 5 24.77 -8.21 -7.46
CA LEU A 5 23.91 -9.38 -7.58
C LEU A 5 22.72 -9.12 -8.53
N LEU A 6 22.06 -7.97 -8.40
CA LEU A 6 20.90 -7.64 -9.24
C LEU A 6 21.28 -7.53 -10.72
N GLN A 7 22.45 -6.96 -11.02
CA GLN A 7 22.98 -6.92 -12.40
C GLN A 7 23.30 -8.32 -12.93
N GLN A 8 23.89 -9.20 -12.12
CA GLN A 8 24.20 -10.58 -12.54
C GLN A 8 22.96 -11.41 -12.89
N VAL A 9 21.81 -11.12 -12.26
CA VAL A 9 20.54 -11.83 -12.50
C VAL A 9 19.62 -11.06 -13.47
N GLY A 10 20.08 -9.92 -14.01
CA GLY A 10 19.31 -9.11 -14.97
C GLY A 10 18.10 -8.39 -14.36
N ILE A 11 18.13 -8.09 -13.06
CA ILE A 11 17.04 -7.44 -12.33
C ILE A 11 17.29 -5.93 -12.26
N THR A 12 16.32 -5.14 -12.71
CA THR A 12 16.32 -3.67 -12.58
C THR A 12 15.73 -3.27 -11.23
N HIS A 13 16.50 -2.54 -10.42
CA HIS A 13 16.02 -2.00 -9.14
C HIS A 13 15.36 -0.64 -9.34
N LEU A 14 14.09 -0.52 -8.96
CA LEU A 14 13.33 0.75 -8.98
C LEU A 14 13.21 1.28 -7.55
N TYR A 15 13.54 2.56 -7.34
CA TYR A 15 13.42 3.21 -6.04
C TYR A 15 12.10 3.98 -5.93
N SER A 16 11.39 3.81 -4.83
CA SER A 16 10.26 4.67 -4.46
C SER A 16 10.75 5.96 -3.79
N ALA A 17 9.99 7.05 -3.95
CA ALA A 17 10.31 8.31 -3.29
C ALA A 17 10.31 8.13 -1.75
N PRO A 18 11.28 8.71 -1.03
CA PRO A 18 11.31 8.65 0.42
C PRO A 18 10.04 9.29 1.00
N ASN A 19 9.45 8.64 2.01
CA ASN A 19 8.24 9.10 2.71
C ASN A 19 6.96 9.19 1.86
N HIS A 20 6.87 8.44 0.75
CA HIS A 20 5.64 8.30 -0.02
C HIS A 20 5.09 6.85 0.03
N PRO A 21 4.51 6.41 1.17
CA PRO A 21 4.01 5.03 1.35
C PRO A 21 2.97 4.63 0.30
N GLN A 22 2.30 5.60 -0.32
CA GLN A 22 1.37 5.35 -1.43
C GLN A 22 2.03 4.65 -2.64
N THR A 23 3.32 4.87 -2.90
CA THR A 23 4.05 4.20 -4.00
C THR A 23 4.21 2.70 -3.76
N ASN A 24 4.41 2.28 -2.51
CA ASN A 24 4.53 0.87 -2.13
C ASN A 24 3.27 0.32 -1.44
N GLY A 25 2.14 1.02 -1.58
CA GLY A 25 0.93 0.75 -0.80
C GLY A 25 0.35 -0.65 -1.00
N GLN A 26 0.64 -1.33 -2.13
CA GLN A 26 0.24 -2.72 -2.34
C GLN A 26 1.01 -3.69 -1.44
N VAL A 27 2.34 -3.52 -1.33
CA VAL A 27 3.20 -4.32 -0.45
C VAL A 27 2.88 -4.02 1.01
N GLU A 28 2.68 -2.75 1.35
CA GLU A 28 2.29 -2.37 2.73
C GLU A 28 0.94 -2.96 3.13
N ARG A 29 -0.04 -2.99 2.21
CA ARG A 29 -1.34 -3.62 2.45
C ARG A 29 -1.23 -5.14 2.56
N TYR A 30 -0.38 -5.76 1.74
CA TYR A 30 -0.03 -7.18 1.87
C TYR A 30 0.52 -7.48 3.26
N ASN A 31 1.57 -6.76 3.67
CA ASN A 31 2.22 -6.93 4.97
C ASN A 31 1.22 -6.76 6.11
N SER A 32 0.41 -5.69 6.08
CA SER A 32 -0.62 -5.46 7.10
C SER A 32 -1.64 -6.60 7.21
N THR A 33 -2.03 -7.21 6.09
CA THR A 33 -2.96 -8.35 6.09
C THR A 33 -2.29 -9.61 6.63
N THR A 34 -1.05 -9.86 6.21
CA THR A 34 -0.24 -10.99 6.66
C THR A 34 0.04 -10.92 8.15
N ASP A 35 0.49 -9.77 8.64
CA ASP A 35 0.77 -9.52 10.06
C ASP A 35 -0.47 -9.72 10.92
N ALA A 36 -1.63 -9.23 10.47
CA ALA A 36 -2.89 -9.42 11.19
C ALA A 36 -3.29 -10.89 11.28
N LYS A 37 -3.09 -11.68 10.21
CA LYS A 37 -3.40 -13.12 10.20
C LYS A 37 -2.43 -13.92 11.06
N ILE A 38 -1.13 -13.64 10.96
CA ILE A 38 -0.11 -14.26 11.82
C ILE A 38 -0.41 -13.93 13.29
N ALA A 39 -0.68 -12.67 13.60
CA ALA A 39 -1.04 -12.27 14.96
C ALA A 39 -2.31 -12.96 15.47
N ALA A 40 -3.29 -13.26 14.61
CA ALA A 40 -4.50 -13.97 15.00
C ALA A 40 -4.26 -15.48 15.26
N LEU A 41 -3.35 -16.11 14.50
CA LEU A 41 -3.10 -17.56 14.57
C LEU A 41 -2.00 -17.93 15.58
N SER A 42 -1.03 -17.05 15.79
CA SER A 42 0.06 -17.29 16.74
C SER A 42 -0.42 -17.32 18.19
N ASN A 43 0.27 -18.12 19.00
CA ASN A 43 0.05 -18.21 20.44
C ASN A 43 0.16 -16.86 21.15
N GLN A 44 -0.25 -16.82 22.43
CA GLN A 44 -0.25 -15.58 23.22
C GLN A 44 1.12 -14.90 23.30
N ARG A 45 2.21 -15.68 23.22
CA ARG A 45 3.59 -15.19 23.29
C ARG A 45 4.20 -14.88 21.92
N LYS A 46 3.49 -15.13 20.81
CA LYS A 46 3.94 -14.92 19.42
C LYS A 46 5.25 -15.61 19.09
N THR A 47 5.48 -16.79 19.68
CA THR A 47 6.73 -17.55 19.51
C THR A 47 6.69 -18.54 18.35
N ASP A 48 5.51 -18.78 17.79
CA ASP A 48 5.19 -19.74 16.74
C ASP A 48 4.80 -19.05 15.42
N TRP A 49 5.16 -17.77 15.25
CA TRP A 49 4.75 -16.98 14.09
C TRP A 49 5.29 -17.52 12.76
N ASP A 50 6.50 -18.08 12.79
CA ASP A 50 7.18 -18.70 11.66
C ASP A 50 6.52 -20.02 11.26
N GLU A 51 6.01 -20.79 12.23
CA GLU A 51 5.21 -21.99 11.96
C GLU A 51 3.86 -21.66 11.30
N GLN A 52 3.28 -20.49 11.61
CA GLN A 52 2.02 -20.05 11.00
C GLN A 52 2.20 -19.45 9.59
N LEU A 53 3.41 -19.00 9.24
CA LEU A 53 3.68 -18.28 8.01
C LEU A 53 3.25 -19.06 6.74
N PRO A 54 3.60 -20.36 6.56
CA PRO A 54 3.18 -21.12 5.38
C PRO A 54 1.65 -21.20 5.22
N PHE A 55 0.92 -21.35 6.33
CA PHE A 55 -0.54 -21.40 6.32
C PHE A 55 -1.15 -20.06 5.93
N VAL A 56 -0.62 -18.96 6.48
CA VAL A 56 -1.06 -17.61 6.14
C VAL A 56 -0.79 -17.29 4.67
N THR A 57 0.41 -17.62 4.17
CA THR A 57 0.77 -17.43 2.76
C THR A 57 -0.11 -18.26 1.84
N PHE A 58 -0.35 -19.53 2.16
CA PHE A 58 -1.27 -20.37 1.39
C PHE A 58 -2.67 -19.77 1.37
N ASN A 59 -3.23 -19.46 2.55
CA ASN A 59 -4.55 -18.85 2.66
C ASN A 59 -4.66 -17.55 1.87
N TYR A 60 -3.64 -16.69 1.93
CA TYR A 60 -3.58 -15.45 1.16
C TYR A 60 -3.62 -15.68 -0.36
N ASN A 61 -2.90 -16.69 -0.85
CA ASN A 61 -2.82 -17.04 -2.27
C ASN A 61 -4.10 -17.71 -2.80
N VAL A 62 -4.87 -18.38 -1.93
CA VAL A 62 -6.10 -19.11 -2.33
C VAL A 62 -7.40 -18.36 -2.02
N THR A 63 -7.32 -17.18 -1.39
CA THR A 63 -8.50 -16.35 -1.11
C THR A 63 -8.77 -15.38 -2.27
N VAL A 64 -10.04 -15.04 -2.49
CA VAL A 64 -10.43 -13.99 -3.45
C VAL A 64 -10.01 -12.62 -2.93
N HIS A 65 -9.28 -11.85 -3.73
CA HIS A 65 -8.86 -10.51 -3.36
C HIS A 65 -9.88 -9.48 -3.80
N SER A 66 -10.26 -8.55 -2.92
CA SER A 66 -11.30 -7.57 -3.24
C SER A 66 -10.99 -6.66 -4.45
N PRO A 67 -9.75 -6.17 -4.66
CA PRO A 67 -9.45 -5.30 -5.80
C PRO A 67 -9.50 -6.02 -7.16
N THR A 68 -9.03 -7.26 -7.23
CA THR A 68 -9.00 -8.04 -8.47
C THR A 68 -10.28 -8.84 -8.70
N LYS A 69 -10.98 -9.20 -7.61
CA LYS A 69 -12.05 -10.22 -7.56
C LYS A 69 -11.60 -11.60 -8.03
N GLN A 70 -10.30 -11.86 -8.00
CA GLN A 70 -9.69 -13.11 -8.43
C GLN A 70 -8.86 -13.74 -7.31
N ILE A 71 -8.55 -15.03 -7.45
CA ILE A 71 -7.65 -15.79 -6.58
C ILE A 71 -6.22 -15.69 -7.15
N PRO A 72 -5.22 -15.18 -6.41
CA PRO A 72 -3.86 -15.04 -6.91
C PRO A 72 -3.25 -16.35 -7.44
N PHE A 73 -3.50 -17.47 -6.76
CA PHE A 73 -3.04 -18.78 -7.18
C PHE A 73 -3.57 -19.15 -8.58
N GLU A 74 -4.85 -18.90 -8.85
CA GLU A 74 -5.45 -19.20 -10.14
C GLU A 74 -4.91 -18.28 -11.24
N MET A 75 -4.63 -17.01 -10.92
CA MET A 75 -4.03 -16.09 -11.88
C MET A 75 -2.61 -16.49 -12.28
N VAL A 76 -1.84 -17.08 -11.36
CA VAL A 76 -0.45 -17.51 -11.62
C VAL A 76 -0.40 -18.87 -12.30
N PHE A 77 -1.19 -19.83 -11.82
CA PHE A 77 -1.09 -21.23 -12.25
C PHE A 77 -2.19 -21.68 -13.20
N GLY A 78 -3.23 -20.87 -13.42
CA GLY A 78 -4.38 -21.17 -14.29
C GLY A 78 -5.22 -22.36 -13.83
N ARG A 79 -5.11 -22.75 -12.56
CA ARG A 79 -5.85 -23.87 -11.97
C ARG A 79 -6.20 -23.57 -10.53
N SER A 80 -7.29 -24.14 -10.06
CA SER A 80 -7.69 -24.01 -8.67
C SER A 80 -6.68 -24.66 -7.72
N PRO A 81 -6.43 -24.04 -6.55
CA PRO A 81 -5.55 -24.61 -5.55
C PRO A 81 -6.13 -25.91 -5.00
N LYS A 82 -5.28 -26.91 -4.81
CA LYS A 82 -5.70 -28.17 -4.19
C LYS A 82 -5.74 -28.01 -2.68
N SER A 83 -6.89 -28.29 -2.09
CA SER A 83 -7.06 -28.45 -0.65
C SER A 83 -6.58 -29.85 -0.22
N PRO A 84 -6.06 -30.02 1.00
CA PRO A 84 -5.80 -31.36 1.57
C PRO A 84 -7.05 -32.26 1.60
N PHE A 85 -8.24 -31.67 1.53
CA PHE A 85 -9.52 -32.39 1.49
C PHE A 85 -9.99 -32.73 0.06
N ASP A 86 -9.30 -32.26 -0.98
CA ASP A 86 -9.68 -32.57 -2.36
C ASP A 86 -9.29 -34.00 -2.72
N ARG A 87 -10.20 -34.70 -3.40
CA ARG A 87 -9.95 -36.03 -3.94
C ARG A 87 -8.77 -35.96 -4.92
N GLN A 88 -7.81 -36.88 -4.80
CA GLN A 88 -6.71 -36.98 -5.76
C GLN A 88 -7.27 -37.24 -7.16
N SER A 89 -7.25 -36.24 -8.03
CA SER A 89 -7.50 -36.41 -9.46
C SER A 89 -6.29 -37.05 -10.13
N GLU A 90 -6.54 -37.91 -11.12
CA GLU A 90 -5.50 -38.45 -11.99
C GLU A 90 -4.67 -37.32 -12.62
N VAL A 91 -3.35 -37.49 -12.62
CA VAL A 91 -2.43 -36.54 -13.26
C VAL A 91 -2.47 -36.78 -14.76
N VAL A 92 -3.23 -35.96 -15.48
CA VAL A 92 -3.24 -35.96 -16.94
C VAL A 92 -1.96 -35.28 -17.44
N SER A 93 -1.17 -35.96 -18.26
CA SER A 93 0.03 -35.38 -18.86
C SER A 93 -0.35 -34.32 -19.90
N LEU A 94 0.13 -33.08 -19.71
CA LEU A 94 -0.11 -31.98 -20.64
C LEU A 94 0.58 -32.18 -22.00
N GLU A 95 1.63 -33.00 -22.05
CA GLU A 95 2.35 -33.34 -23.29
C GLU A 95 1.48 -34.14 -24.27
N GLN A 96 0.49 -34.87 -23.75
CA GLN A 96 -0.40 -35.71 -24.55
C GLN A 96 -1.56 -34.90 -25.17
N HIS A 97 -1.76 -33.65 -24.75
CA HIS A 97 -2.90 -32.83 -25.19
C HIS A 97 -2.53 -31.35 -25.38
N PRO A 98 -1.89 -30.97 -26.51
CA PRO A 98 -1.47 -29.58 -26.77
C PRO A 98 -2.63 -28.57 -26.76
N GLU A 99 -3.84 -29.02 -27.10
CA GLU A 99 -5.09 -28.24 -26.98
C GLU A 99 -5.33 -27.68 -25.56
N HIS A 100 -4.88 -28.40 -24.53
CA HIS A 100 -5.06 -27.99 -23.13
C HIS A 100 -4.16 -26.82 -22.76
N ILE A 101 -2.97 -26.72 -23.33
CA ILE A 101 -2.05 -25.60 -23.09
C ILE A 101 -2.65 -24.32 -23.65
N THR A 102 -3.23 -24.38 -24.86
CA THR A 102 -3.90 -23.22 -25.48
C THR A 102 -5.10 -22.76 -24.64
N LYS A 103 -5.96 -23.70 -24.22
CA LYS A 103 -7.10 -23.40 -23.33
C LYS A 103 -6.66 -22.79 -22.00
N LEU A 104 -5.59 -23.32 -21.39
CA LEU A 104 -5.03 -22.79 -20.13
C LEU A 104 -4.53 -21.36 -20.30
N LYS A 105 -3.78 -21.08 -21.38
CA LYS A 105 -3.29 -19.72 -21.69
C LYS A 105 -4.44 -18.73 -21.91
N GLN A 106 -5.48 -19.16 -22.63
CA GLN A 106 -6.68 -18.34 -22.83
C GLN A 106 -7.40 -18.07 -21.51
N TYR A 107 -7.52 -19.08 -20.64
CA TYR A 107 -8.11 -18.93 -19.32
C TYR A 107 -7.33 -17.94 -18.44
N ILE A 108 -6.01 -18.10 -18.31
CA ILE A 108 -5.16 -17.17 -17.55
C ILE A 108 -5.29 -15.74 -18.09
N SER A 109 -5.29 -15.59 -19.43
CA SER A 109 -5.44 -14.30 -20.08
C SER A 109 -6.82 -13.66 -19.82
N SER A 110 -7.88 -14.49 -19.71
CA SER A 110 -9.22 -14.02 -19.34
C SER A 110 -9.27 -13.52 -17.90
N LEU A 111 -8.63 -14.24 -16.96
CA LEU A 111 -8.52 -13.84 -15.55
C LEU A 111 -7.75 -12.52 -15.40
N ASP A 112 -6.64 -12.37 -16.12
CA ASP A 112 -5.84 -11.15 -16.10
C ASP A 112 -6.60 -9.94 -16.68
N SER A 113 -7.31 -10.14 -17.79
CA SER A 113 -8.17 -9.11 -18.38
C SER A 113 -9.28 -8.65 -17.42
N GLU A 114 -9.93 -9.60 -16.75
CA GLU A 114 -10.97 -9.29 -15.77
C GLU A 114 -10.39 -8.60 -14.52
N ALA A 115 -9.27 -9.09 -13.99
CA ALA A 115 -8.57 -8.48 -12.87
C ALA A 115 -8.21 -7.02 -13.17
N LYS A 116 -7.67 -6.73 -14.35
CA LYS A 116 -7.36 -5.35 -14.79
C LYS A 116 -8.59 -4.46 -14.82
N LYS A 117 -9.71 -4.93 -15.37
CA LYS A 117 -10.98 -4.18 -15.37
C LYS A 117 -11.46 -3.88 -13.95
N ASN A 118 -11.38 -4.85 -13.05
CA ASN A 118 -11.78 -4.70 -11.66
C ASN A 118 -10.89 -3.70 -10.92
N ILE A 119 -9.57 -3.78 -11.11
CA ILE A 119 -8.61 -2.83 -10.53
C ILE A 119 -8.93 -1.40 -10.97
N ILE A 120 -9.14 -1.18 -12.27
CA ILE A 120 -9.49 0.15 -12.81
C ILE A 120 -10.78 0.66 -12.17
N LYS A 121 -11.81 -0.20 -12.08
CA LYS A 121 -13.10 0.16 -11.46
C LYS A 121 -12.93 0.52 -9.98
N THR A 122 -12.17 -0.27 -9.21
CA THR A 122 -11.87 0.01 -7.81
C THR A 122 -11.06 1.29 -7.64
N GLN A 123 -10.10 1.55 -8.52
CA GLN A 123 -9.32 2.79 -8.52
C GLN A 123 -10.21 4.00 -8.80
N GLN A 124 -11.10 3.92 -9.79
CA GLN A 124 -12.07 4.98 -10.09
C GLN A 124 -13.01 5.26 -8.91
N GLN A 125 -13.52 4.21 -8.25
CA GLN A 125 -14.36 4.37 -7.06
C GLN A 125 -13.59 5.00 -5.89
N SER A 126 -12.34 4.58 -5.70
CA SER A 126 -11.46 5.13 -4.66
C SER A 126 -11.16 6.60 -4.92
N LYS A 127 -10.89 6.96 -6.18
CA LYS A 127 -10.71 8.35 -6.61
C LYS A 127 -11.95 9.19 -6.34
N LYS A 128 -13.15 8.74 -6.77
CA LYS A 128 -14.41 9.46 -6.48
C LYS A 128 -14.63 9.69 -4.99
N ARG A 129 -14.35 8.68 -4.16
CA ARG A 129 -14.46 8.81 -2.69
C ARG A 129 -13.47 9.83 -2.14
N TYR A 130 -12.24 9.80 -2.63
CA TYR A 130 -11.21 10.77 -2.26
C TYR A 130 -11.64 12.18 -2.67
N ASP A 131 -12.01 12.40 -3.94
CA ASP A 131 -12.44 13.69 -4.47
C ASP A 131 -13.66 14.26 -3.70
N LEU A 132 -14.58 13.40 -3.24
CA LEU A 132 -15.75 13.82 -2.44
C LEU A 132 -15.39 14.28 -1.02
N HIS A 133 -14.34 13.72 -0.41
CA HIS A 133 -13.92 14.04 0.95
C HIS A 133 -12.71 14.98 0.98
N GLU A 134 -12.16 15.30 -0.19
CA GLU A 134 -11.03 16.19 -0.34
C GLU A 134 -11.49 17.64 -0.17
N SER A 135 -11.26 18.19 1.03
CA SER A 135 -11.06 19.62 1.14
C SER A 135 -9.66 19.92 0.61
N ASN A 136 -9.57 20.79 -0.41
CA ASN A 136 -8.31 21.35 -0.89
C ASN A 136 -8.17 22.77 -0.30
N PRO A 137 -7.87 22.94 1.01
CA PRO A 137 -7.64 24.26 1.56
C PRO A 137 -6.44 24.89 0.87
N VAL A 138 -6.66 26.03 0.20
CA VAL A 138 -5.57 26.81 -0.37
C VAL A 138 -4.96 27.65 0.74
N TYR A 139 -3.67 27.47 0.98
CA TYR A 139 -2.94 28.28 1.95
C TYR A 139 -2.08 29.33 1.24
N ASN A 140 -2.03 30.52 1.83
CA ASN A 140 -1.28 31.66 1.33
C ASN A 140 0.12 31.73 1.95
N LEU A 141 1.02 32.45 1.27
CA LEU A 141 2.34 32.74 1.82
C LEU A 141 2.18 33.52 3.13
N GLY A 142 2.89 33.06 4.17
CA GLY A 142 2.81 33.64 5.52
C GLY A 142 1.82 32.97 6.46
N ASP A 143 0.91 32.11 5.99
CA ASP A 143 -0.06 31.43 6.85
C ASP A 143 0.63 30.57 7.92
N LEU A 144 0.10 30.62 9.14
CA LEU A 144 0.60 29.86 10.28
C LEU A 144 0.00 28.47 10.33
N VAL A 145 0.88 27.48 10.33
CA VAL A 145 0.50 26.07 10.25
C VAL A 145 1.30 25.21 11.21
N LEU A 146 0.67 24.14 11.68
CA LEU A 146 1.33 23.03 12.35
C LEU A 146 1.54 21.88 11.36
N VAL A 147 2.62 21.14 11.54
CA VAL A 147 2.98 19.99 10.70
C VAL A 147 2.79 18.71 11.48
N LYS A 148 2.05 17.73 10.95
CA LYS A 148 1.95 16.40 11.58
C LYS A 148 3.33 15.73 11.63
N THR A 149 3.79 15.35 12.82
CA THR A 149 4.99 14.50 12.94
C THR A 149 4.63 13.04 12.65
N ILE A 150 5.50 12.33 11.92
CA ILE A 150 5.25 10.97 11.41
C ILE A 150 6.01 9.89 12.23
N ASN A 151 6.81 10.29 13.23
CA ASN A 151 7.68 9.36 13.95
C ASN A 151 6.92 8.33 14.81
N ASN A 152 7.62 7.22 15.11
CA ASN A 152 7.16 6.12 15.97
C ASN A 152 6.86 6.63 17.38
N ARG A 153 5.58 6.76 17.71
CA ARG A 153 5.09 7.45 18.90
C ARG A 153 4.64 6.49 19.99
N ARG A 154 4.79 6.92 21.24
CA ARG A 154 4.11 6.34 22.40
C ARG A 154 2.78 7.07 22.62
N LYS A 155 1.89 6.45 23.41
CA LYS A 155 0.61 7.09 23.81
C LYS A 155 0.94 8.43 24.50
N PHE A 156 0.28 9.52 24.07
CA PHE A 156 0.43 10.92 24.54
C PHE A 156 1.54 11.79 23.92
N ASP A 157 2.29 11.32 22.92
CA ASP A 157 3.25 12.18 22.22
C ASP A 157 2.56 13.31 21.44
N VAL A 158 3.24 14.48 21.38
CA VAL A 158 2.77 15.66 20.66
C VAL A 158 2.57 15.33 19.19
N ARG A 159 1.33 15.53 18.71
CA ARG A 159 0.89 15.10 17.38
C ARG A 159 1.33 16.04 16.25
N HIS A 160 1.69 17.27 16.61
CA HIS A 160 1.95 18.34 15.65
C HIS A 160 3.17 19.15 16.07
N GLU A 161 4.05 19.42 15.12
CA GLU A 161 5.23 20.25 15.30
C GLU A 161 4.95 21.66 14.76
N GLY A 162 5.49 22.67 15.41
CA GLY A 162 5.41 24.06 14.96
C GLY A 162 5.41 25.05 16.12
N PRO A 163 5.05 26.32 15.86
CA PRO A 163 4.42 26.82 14.63
C PRO A 163 5.40 27.04 13.46
N PHE A 164 4.92 26.75 12.25
CA PHE A 164 5.60 27.05 10.99
C PHE A 164 4.82 28.11 10.20
N LYS A 165 5.50 28.84 9.32
CA LYS A 165 4.90 29.71 8.31
C LYS A 165 5.08 29.11 6.92
N ILE A 166 4.13 29.32 6.02
CA ILE A 166 4.30 28.93 4.62
C ILE A 166 5.24 29.90 3.93
N ALA A 167 6.38 29.37 3.46
CA ALA A 167 7.43 30.15 2.81
C ALA A 167 7.30 30.13 1.28
N GLN A 168 6.87 29.01 0.70
CA GLN A 168 6.70 28.87 -0.74
C GLN A 168 5.68 27.79 -1.10
N ARG A 169 4.91 28.00 -2.17
CA ARG A 169 4.12 26.95 -2.83
C ARG A 169 4.92 26.41 -4.02
N LEU A 170 5.17 25.10 -4.05
CA LEU A 170 5.92 24.45 -5.14
C LEU A 170 4.99 23.87 -6.22
N ALA A 171 3.94 23.18 -5.79
CA ALA A 171 2.96 22.52 -6.65
C ALA A 171 1.56 22.58 -5.98
N ASP A 172 0.52 22.08 -6.65
CA ASP A 172 -0.87 22.21 -6.17
C ASP A 172 -1.12 21.72 -4.74
N LYS A 173 -0.37 20.70 -4.29
CA LYS A 173 -0.54 20.12 -2.95
C LYS A 173 0.74 20.12 -2.12
N THR A 174 1.80 20.81 -2.56
CA THR A 174 3.13 20.76 -1.90
C THR A 174 3.63 22.15 -1.57
N TYR A 175 4.00 22.34 -0.30
CA TYR A 175 4.45 23.61 0.27
C TYR A 175 5.79 23.45 0.97
N ILE A 176 6.60 24.50 0.94
CA ILE A 176 7.75 24.65 1.83
C ILE A 176 7.30 25.48 3.02
N VAL A 177 7.48 24.93 4.22
CA VAL A 177 7.21 25.61 5.48
C VAL A 177 8.51 25.92 6.23
N GLN A 178 8.53 27.04 6.93
CA GLN A 178 9.68 27.53 7.69
C GLN A 178 9.30 27.70 9.17
N HIS A 179 10.11 27.17 10.09
CA HIS A 179 9.82 27.26 11.52
C HIS A 179 10.02 28.69 12.04
N ILE A 180 9.06 29.23 12.79
CA ILE A 180 9.08 30.64 13.21
C ILE A 180 10.27 30.94 14.13
N LYS A 181 10.53 30.07 15.11
CA LYS A 181 11.64 30.25 16.07
C LYS A 181 13.00 29.79 15.56
N LYS A 182 13.03 29.05 14.45
CA LYS A 182 14.25 28.41 13.91
C LYS A 182 14.25 28.57 12.38
N PRO A 183 14.63 29.75 11.86
CA PRO A 183 14.49 30.06 10.44
C PRO A 183 15.26 29.12 9.50
N THR A 184 16.31 28.45 9.99
CA THR A 184 17.09 27.44 9.26
C THR A 184 16.34 26.11 9.07
N LEU A 185 15.28 25.86 9.84
CA LEU A 185 14.47 24.66 9.73
C LEU A 185 13.35 24.87 8.71
N THR A 186 13.59 24.43 7.49
CA THR A 186 12.58 24.35 6.43
C THR A 186 12.20 22.89 6.15
N LYS A 187 10.93 22.65 5.81
CA LYS A 187 10.43 21.33 5.44
C LYS A 187 9.55 21.45 4.20
N GLN A 188 9.74 20.53 3.27
CA GLN A 188 8.80 20.33 2.16
C GLN A 188 7.73 19.34 2.60
N ILE A 189 6.47 19.74 2.55
CA ILE A 189 5.33 18.95 3.05
C ILE A 189 4.15 18.99 2.08
N THR A 190 3.34 17.94 2.12
CA THR A 190 2.07 17.88 1.40
C THR A 190 0.92 18.45 2.24
N ILE A 191 -0.14 18.89 1.58
CA ILE A 191 -1.34 19.46 2.19
C ILE A 191 -1.95 18.59 3.31
N ASP A 192 -1.91 17.26 3.15
CA ASP A 192 -2.42 16.29 4.13
C ASP A 192 -1.70 16.32 5.50
N SER A 193 -0.49 16.87 5.50
CA SER A 193 0.37 16.99 6.69
C SER A 193 0.26 18.36 7.36
N ILE A 194 -0.54 19.28 6.81
CA ILE A 194 -0.74 20.65 7.30
C ILE A 194 -1.98 20.71 8.18
N ILE A 195 -1.88 21.43 9.30
CA ILE A 195 -3.02 21.79 10.15
C ILE A 195 -3.02 23.31 10.31
N PRO A 196 -4.09 24.01 9.91
CA PRO A 196 -4.20 25.44 10.11
C PRO A 196 -4.21 25.77 11.60
N ILE A 197 -3.44 26.79 12.00
CA ILE A 197 -3.60 27.40 13.32
C ILE A 197 -4.75 28.40 13.19
N PHE A 198 -5.96 27.99 13.61
CA PHE A 198 -7.01 28.96 13.85
C PHE A 198 -6.66 29.68 15.15
N GLU A 199 -6.37 30.98 15.06
CA GLU A 199 -6.40 31.82 16.25
C GLU A 199 -7.77 31.59 16.91
N ARG A 200 -7.77 31.03 18.13
CA ARG A 200 -8.92 31.21 19.00
C ARG A 200 -9.03 32.71 19.20
N LEU A 201 -9.92 33.34 18.44
CA LEU A 201 -10.37 34.70 18.69
C LEU A 201 -10.58 34.80 20.20
N ASN A 202 -9.82 35.69 20.82
CA ASN A 202 -9.99 36.10 22.19
C ASN A 202 -11.47 36.49 22.38
N ILE A 203 -12.27 35.58 22.91
CA ILE A 203 -13.53 35.94 23.54
C ILE A 203 -13.13 36.29 24.97
N SER A 204 -12.89 37.61 25.13
CA SER A 204 -12.94 38.44 26.34
C SER A 204 -12.56 37.79 27.67
#